data_AF-A0A4R2QZQ2-F1
#
_entry.id   AF-A0A4R2QZQ2-F1
#
_cell.length_a   1.000
_cell.length_b   1.000
_cell.length_c   1.000
_cell.angle_alpha   90.00
_cell.angle_beta   90.00
_cell.angle_gamma   90.00
#
_symmetry.space_group_name_H-M   'P 1'
#
loop_
_entity.id
_entity.type
_entity.pdbx_description
1 polymer ?
#
loop_
_entity_poly.entity_id
_entity_poly.type
_entity_poly.pdbx_seq_one_letter_code
_entity_poly.pdbx_strand_id
1 'polypeptide(L)'
;MKLVIAVVQDKDSNKLSNELVKKGFGATKLASTGGFLKSGNTTFLIGVEEHRVEEVLQVIKDTCKAREKTITPMSNMGSTGETFVPYPVSVQVGGATVFVIDVEHFAHF
;
A
#
# COMPACT_ATOMS: atom_id res chain seq x y z
N MET A 1 -11.98 10.72 17.09
CA MET A 1 -11.23 10.77 15.81
C MET A 1 -10.47 9.47 15.65
N LYS A 2 -10.18 9.01 14.43
CA LYS A 2 -9.28 7.90 14.16
C LYS A 2 -8.21 8.32 13.16
N LEU A 3 -7.07 7.63 13.19
CA LEU A 3 -6.04 7.70 12.16
C LEU A 3 -6.01 6.37 11.41
N VAL A 4 -6.33 6.42 10.12
CA VAL A 4 -6.20 5.27 9.22
C VAL A 4 -4.84 5.32 8.54
N ILE A 5 -4.05 4.27 8.72
CA ILE A 5 -2.76 4.06 8.06
C ILE A 5 -2.93 2.98 7.02
N ALA A 6 -2.84 3.34 5.73
CA ALA A 6 -3.04 2.41 4.63
C ALA A 6 -1.78 2.25 3.78
N VAL A 7 -1.18 1.07 3.81
CA VAL A 7 -0.07 0.68 2.94
C VAL A 7 -0.64 0.07 1.66
N VAL A 8 -0.40 0.71 0.52
CA VAL A 8 -0.98 0.36 -0.78
C VAL A 8 0.10 0.27 -1.85
N GLN A 9 -0.22 -0.36 -2.97
CA GLN A 9 0.70 -0.46 -4.11
C GLN A 9 0.76 0.88 -4.86
N ASP A 10 1.95 1.26 -5.35
CA ASP A 10 2.15 2.56 -6.02
C ASP A 10 1.23 2.80 -7.22
N LYS A 11 0.92 1.74 -7.96
CA LYS A 11 -0.03 1.78 -9.09
C LYS A 11 -1.46 2.18 -8.71
N ASP A 12 -1.86 1.91 -7.46
CA ASP A 12 -3.18 2.27 -6.95
C ASP A 12 -3.17 3.62 -6.24
N SER A 13 -1.99 4.15 -5.91
CA SER A 13 -1.83 5.36 -5.10
C SER A 13 -2.55 6.58 -5.68
N ASN A 14 -2.35 6.88 -6.97
CA ASN A 14 -2.97 8.05 -7.59
C ASN A 14 -4.49 7.91 -7.67
N LYS A 15 -4.98 6.70 -7.98
CA LYS A 15 -6.42 6.43 -7.99
C LYS A 15 -7.03 6.60 -6.60
N LEU A 16 -6.37 6.06 -5.56
CA LEU A 16 -6.83 6.17 -4.18
C LEU A 16 -6.86 7.62 -3.73
N SER A 17 -5.80 8.38 -4.00
CA SER A 17 -5.74 9.81 -3.68
C SER A 17 -6.92 10.58 -4.29
N ASN A 18 -7.24 10.31 -5.55
CA ASN A 18 -8.36 10.97 -6.23
C ASN A 18 -9.71 10.59 -5.63
N GLU A 19 -9.94 9.32 -5.31
CA GLU A 19 -11.21 8.87 -4.71
C GLU A 19 -11.38 9.39 -3.28
N LEU A 20 -10.30 9.45 -2.49
CA LEU A 20 -10.32 10.07 -1.15
C LEU A 20 -10.72 11.55 -1.22
N VAL A 21 -10.11 12.31 -2.14
CA VAL A 21 -10.45 13.74 -2.33
C VAL A 21 -11.90 13.92 -2.78
N LYS A 22 -12.39 13.11 -3.74
CA LYS A 22 -13.79 13.15 -4.20
C LYS A 22 -14.79 12.90 -3.07
N LYS A 23 -14.41 12.09 -2.08
CA LYS A 23 -15.21 11.76 -0.89
C LYS A 23 -15.01 12.72 0.28
N GLY A 24 -14.21 13.78 0.08
CA GLY A 24 -13.94 14.80 1.09
C GLY A 24 -13.03 14.33 2.22
N PHE A 25 -12.16 13.35 1.96
CA PHE A 25 -11.15 12.90 2.91
C PHE A 25 -9.81 13.59 2.65
N GLY A 26 -9.26 14.21 3.70
CA GLY A 26 -7.87 14.68 3.71
C GLY A 26 -6.93 13.52 3.97
N ALA A 27 -5.87 13.40 3.17
CA ALA A 27 -4.87 12.35 3.32
C ALA A 27 -3.46 12.87 3.06
N THR A 28 -2.49 12.40 3.85
CA THR A 28 -1.06 12.63 3.61
C THR A 28 -0.45 11.38 2.99
N LYS A 29 0.28 11.56 1.89
CA LYS A 29 0.94 10.48 1.14
C LYS A 29 2.44 10.44 1.47
N LEU A 30 2.95 9.24 1.76
CA LEU A 30 4.36 8.98 2.05
C LEU A 30 4.88 7.92 1.07
N ALA A 31 6.07 8.14 0.51
CA ALA A 31 6.81 7.08 -0.18
C ALA A 31 7.39 6.13 0.87
N SER A 32 7.15 4.84 0.72
CA SER A 32 7.62 3.80 1.63
C SER A 32 8.19 2.60 0.85
N THR A 33 8.79 1.64 1.55
CA THR A 33 9.37 0.45 0.93
C THR A 33 8.95 -0.78 1.72
N GLY A 34 8.46 -1.80 1.03
CA GLY A 34 8.07 -3.06 1.66
C GLY A 34 9.31 -3.89 2.06
N GLY A 35 9.36 -4.36 3.31
CA GLY A 35 10.52 -5.10 3.82
C GLY A 35 10.79 -6.44 3.13
N PHE A 36 9.74 -7.15 2.69
CA PHE A 36 9.86 -8.46 2.05
C PHE A 36 10.31 -8.35 0.58
N LEU A 37 9.58 -7.56 -0.21
CA LEU A 37 9.83 -7.41 -1.65
C LEU A 37 10.92 -6.40 -1.98
N LYS A 38 11.41 -5.66 -0.98
CA LYS A 38 12.33 -4.51 -1.13
C LYS A 38 11.91 -3.56 -2.26
N SER A 39 10.60 -3.45 -2.50
CA SER A 39 10.03 -2.64 -3.58
C SER A 39 9.26 -1.47 -3.01
N GLY A 40 9.28 -0.36 -3.75
CA GLY A 40 8.49 0.83 -3.44
C GLY A 40 7.01 0.51 -3.27
N ASN A 41 6.41 1.16 -2.28
CA ASN A 41 4.98 1.21 -2.06
C ASN A 41 4.62 2.60 -1.48
N THR A 42 3.32 2.83 -1.29
CA THR A 42 2.83 4.10 -0.78
C THR A 42 2.09 3.87 0.54
N THR A 43 2.36 4.72 1.53
CA THR A 43 1.60 4.76 2.78
C THR A 43 0.75 6.04 2.80
N PHE A 44 -0.55 5.89 3.10
CA PHE A 44 -1.47 7.00 3.34
C PHE A 44 -1.75 7.13 4.84
N LEU A 45 -1.72 8.36 5.34
CA LEU A 45 -2.20 8.75 6.66
C LEU A 45 -3.48 9.56 6.50
N ILE A 46 -4.59 9.06 7.04
CA ILE A 46 -5.93 9.62 6.83
C ILE A 46 -6.55 9.86 8.21
N GLY A 47 -6.62 11.13 8.61
CA GLY A 47 -7.35 11.54 9.81
C GLY A 47 -8.84 11.63 9.48
N VAL A 48 -9.69 10.93 10.24
CA VAL A 48 -11.11 10.83 9.95
C VAL A 48 -11.95 10.77 11.23
N GLU A 49 -13.19 11.28 11.17
CA GLU A 49 -14.18 11.10 12.22
C GLU A 49 -14.53 9.62 12.37
N GLU A 50 -14.79 9.19 13.60
CA GLU A 50 -15.02 7.77 13.92
C GLU A 50 -16.18 7.15 13.13
N HIS A 51 -17.26 7.90 12.93
CA HIS A 51 -18.43 7.44 12.17
C HIS A 51 -18.18 7.32 10.66
N ARG A 52 -17.07 7.86 10.13
CA ARG A 52 -16.73 7.81 8.69
C ARG A 52 -15.59 6.84 8.38
N VAL A 53 -15.07 6.13 9.37
CA VAL A 53 -13.97 5.15 9.18
C VAL A 53 -14.35 4.10 8.14
N GLU A 54 -15.55 3.53 8.23
CA GLU A 54 -16.03 2.51 7.28
C GLU A 54 -16.10 3.04 5.84
N GLU A 55 -16.43 4.32 5.66
CA GLU A 55 -16.43 4.93 4.33
C GLU A 55 -15.01 4.99 3.74
N VAL A 56 -14.00 5.35 4.55
CA VAL A 56 -12.58 5.32 4.13
C VAL A 56 -12.14 3.90 3.79
N LEU A 57 -12.48 2.92 4.63
CA LEU A 57 -12.13 1.51 4.39
C LEU A 57 -12.75 0.99 3.09
N GLN A 58 -13.99 1.38 2.80
CA GLN A 58 -14.68 1.02 1.56
C GLN A 58 -14.00 1.65 0.34
N VAL A 59 -13.61 2.93 0.39
CA VAL A 59 -12.87 3.61 -0.68
C VAL A 59 -11.52 2.91 -0.95
N ILE A 60 -10.80 2.53 0.11
CA ILE A 60 -9.53 1.80 0.00
C ILE A 60 -9.77 0.43 -0.66
N LYS A 61 -10.78 -0.32 -0.20
CA LYS A 61 -11.12 -1.65 -0.71
C LYS A 61 -11.51 -1.64 -2.18
N ASP A 62 -12.30 -0.67 -2.61
CA ASP A 62 -12.76 -0.55 -4.00
C ASP A 62 -11.64 -0.13 -4.96
N THR A 63 -10.65 0.59 -4.42
CA THR A 63 -9.54 1.12 -5.20
C THR A 63 -8.36 0.16 -5.28
N CYS A 64 -8.01 -0.49 -4.17
CA CYS A 64 -6.77 -1.25 -4.03
C CYS A 64 -7.04 -2.75 -4.15
N LYS A 65 -6.72 -3.33 -5.32
CA LYS A 65 -6.97 -4.75 -5.60
C LYS A 65 -5.70 -5.58 -5.46
N ALA A 66 -5.85 -6.77 -4.88
CA ALA A 66 -4.77 -7.76 -4.82
C ALA A 66 -4.34 -8.16 -6.23
N ARG A 67 -3.03 -8.34 -6.43
CA ARG A 67 -2.46 -8.73 -7.72
C ARG A 67 -1.29 -9.68 -7.51
N GLU A 68 -1.10 -10.59 -8.44
CA GLU A 68 0.07 -11.46 -8.49
C GLU A 68 1.26 -10.67 -9.02
N LYS A 69 2.41 -10.77 -8.34
CA LYS A 69 3.68 -10.18 -8.79
C LYS A 69 4.66 -11.31 -9.00
N THR A 70 5.09 -11.49 -10.23
CA THR A 70 6.14 -12.45 -10.58
C THR A 70 7.50 -11.82 -10.30
N ILE A 71 8.32 -12.49 -9.49
CA ILE A 71 9.70 -12.10 -9.22
C ILE A 71 10.59 -13.15 -9.84
N THR A 72 11.55 -12.71 -10.63
CA THR A 72 12.64 -13.56 -11.10
C THR A 72 13.83 -13.31 -10.17
N PRO A 73 14.21 -14.27 -9.31
CA PRO A 73 15.42 -14.16 -8.50
C PRO A 73 16.61 -13.85 -9.41
N MET A 74 17.46 -12.88 -9.05
CA MET A 74 18.70 -12.67 -9.81
C MET A 74 19.59 -13.89 -9.60
N SER A 75 19.97 -14.58 -10.69
CA SER A 75 20.97 -15.64 -10.63
C SER A 75 22.28 -15.05 -10.15
N ASN A 76 22.81 -15.56 -9.04
CA ASN A 76 24.20 -15.31 -8.66
C ASN A 76 25.05 -15.96 -9.75
N MET A 77 25.67 -15.17 -10.63
CA MET A 77 26.65 -15.69 -11.58
C MET A 77 27.87 -16.20 -10.80
N GLY A 78 27.83 -17.46 -10.37
CA GLY A 78 29.00 -18.24 -10.01
C GLY A 78 29.82 -18.53 -11.27
N SER A 79 31.14 -18.56 -11.14
CA SER A 79 32.16 -18.66 -12.19
C SER A 79 32.16 -19.95 -13.05
N THR A 80 31.09 -20.73 -13.01
CA THR A 80 30.92 -21.96 -13.78
C THR A 80 29.85 -21.71 -14.83
N GLY A 81 30.21 -21.82 -16.12
CA GLY A 81 29.41 -21.44 -17.29
C GLY A 81 28.12 -22.22 -17.54
N GLU A 82 27.43 -22.64 -16.49
CA GLU A 82 26.08 -23.19 -16.54
C GLU A 82 25.07 -22.06 -16.32
N THR A 83 24.34 -21.70 -17.37
CA THR A 83 23.27 -20.70 -17.31
C THR A 83 22.11 -21.25 -16.47
N PHE A 84 22.11 -20.93 -15.17
CA PHE A 84 20.95 -21.21 -14.31
C PHE A 84 19.84 -20.21 -14.63
N VAL A 85 18.78 -20.67 -15.32
CA VAL A 85 17.57 -19.88 -15.56
C VAL A 85 16.70 -19.99 -14.29
N PRO A 86 16.54 -18.91 -13.51
CA PRO A 86 15.79 -18.96 -12.27
C PRO A 86 14.29 -19.05 -12.60
N TYR A 87 13.58 -19.99 -11.96
CA TYR A 87 12.13 -20.10 -12.11
C TYR A 87 11.43 -18.88 -11.49
N PRO A 88 10.48 -18.27 -12.19
CA PRO A 88 9.70 -17.17 -11.65
C PRO A 88 8.89 -17.61 -10.44
N VAL A 89 9.01 -16.89 -9.33
CA VAL A 89 8.18 -17.10 -8.14
C VAL A 89 7.06 -16.07 -8.15
N SER A 90 5.82 -16.54 -8.19
CA SER A 90 4.63 -15.70 -8.03
C SER A 90 4.36 -15.44 -6.55
N VAL A 91 4.30 -14.18 -6.17
CA VAL A 91 3.83 -13.76 -4.84
C VAL A 91 2.53 -12.97 -4.98
N GLN A 92 1.55 -13.28 -4.15
CA GLN A 92 0.33 -12.49 -4.08
C GLN A 92 0.62 -11.22 -3.27
N VAL A 93 0.58 -10.06 -3.92
CA VAL A 93 0.66 -8.77 -3.24
C VAL A 93 -0.76 -8.30 -2.96
N GLY A 94 -1.13 -8.25 -1.68
CA GLY A 94 -2.43 -7.76 -1.22
C GLY A 94 -2.76 -6.36 -1.75
N GLY A 95 -4.06 -6.02 -1.79
CA GLY A 95 -4.51 -4.72 -2.30
C GLY A 95 -4.08 -3.56 -1.40
N ALA A 96 -4.48 -3.63 -0.14
CA ALA A 96 -4.09 -2.68 0.90
C ALA A 96 -3.92 -3.39 2.24
N THR A 97 -2.94 -2.97 3.03
CA THR A 97 -2.84 -3.30 4.46
C THR A 97 -3.20 -2.06 5.24
N VAL A 98 -4.19 -2.16 6.14
CA VAL A 98 -4.77 -0.99 6.81
C VAL A 98 -4.76 -1.19 8.32
N PHE A 99 -4.32 -0.16 9.04
CA PHE A 99 -4.40 -0.06 10.49
C PHE A 99 -5.28 1.12 10.85
N VAL A 100 -6.17 0.95 11.83
CA VAL A 100 -6.99 2.03 12.38
C VAL A 100 -6.57 2.23 13.82
N ILE A 101 -6.16 3.45 14.15
CA ILE A 101 -5.63 3.80 15.46
C ILE A 101 -6.51 4.88 16.10
N ASP A 102 -6.72 4.77 17.40
CA ASP A 102 -7.41 5.78 18.19
C ASP A 102 -6.59 7.05 18.29
N VAL A 103 -7.23 8.20 18.04
CA VAL A 103 -6.62 9.52 18.21
C VAL A 103 -7.23 10.15 19.46
N GLU A 104 -6.42 10.25 20.52
CA GLU A 104 -6.82 10.84 21.79
C GLU A 104 -7.01 12.36 21.67
N HIS A 105 -6.14 13.04 20.92
CA HIS A 105 -6.21 14.48 20.71
C HIS A 105 -5.91 14.85 19.24
N PHE A 106 -6.69 15.80 18.71
CA PHE A 106 -6.50 16.37 17.37
C PHE A 106 -6.53 17.88 17.44
N ALA A 107 -5.55 18.53 16.81
CA ALA A 107 -5.45 19.97 16.69
C ALA A 107 -5.12 20.36 15.25
N HIS A 108 -5.67 21.48 14.81
CA HIS A 108 -5.36 22.14 13.54
C HIS A 108 -5.05 23.61 13.85
N PHE A 109 -3.88 24.09 13.42
CA PHE A 109 -3.38 25.44 13.68
C PHE A 109 -3.29 26.24 12.39
#